data_AF-A0A958ZRJ7-F1
#
_entry.id   AF-A0A958ZRJ7-F1
#
_cell.length_a   1.000
_cell.length_b   1.000
_cell.length_c   1.000
_cell.angle_alpha   90.00
_cell.angle_beta   90.00
_cell.angle_gamma   90.00
#
_symmetry.space_group_name_H-M   'P 1'
#
loop_
_entity.id
_entity.type
_entity.pdbx_description
1 polymer ?
#
loop_
_entity_poly.entity_id
_entity_poly.type
_entity_poly.pdbx_seq_one_letter_code
_entity_poly.pdbx_strand_id
1 'polypeptide(L)'
;MEAPYSLKSSPIKLILVVVLAGATAWLVLDLLFDKPEIHEGVIVGMHYLPGEARTGQYRLGSRSRPQIITGQSHDRWIVAVRKTGGDTVLVECKKHHFDGKEIGHTLKFREFSGGSLEIKYFAHSDDQ
;
A
#
# COMPACT_ATOMS: atom_id res chain seq x y z
N MET A 1 -17.36 -15.22 -49.61
CA MET A 1 -17.82 -16.09 -48.50
C MET A 1 -16.62 -16.32 -47.60
N GLU A 2 -16.51 -15.53 -46.54
CA GLU A 2 -15.41 -15.64 -45.58
C GLU A 2 -15.71 -16.80 -44.63
N ALA A 3 -14.80 -17.77 -44.56
CA ALA A 3 -14.94 -18.93 -43.69
C ALA A 3 -14.85 -18.50 -42.21
N PRO A 4 -15.73 -18.98 -41.33
CA PRO A 4 -15.63 -18.67 -39.91
C PRO A 4 -14.38 -19.35 -39.34
N TYR A 5 -13.49 -18.55 -38.76
CA TYR A 5 -12.32 -19.03 -38.03
C TYR A 5 -12.79 -19.89 -36.86
N SER A 6 -12.83 -21.20 -37.07
CA SER A 6 -13.09 -22.16 -36.00
C SER A 6 -11.88 -22.14 -35.07
N LEU A 7 -12.01 -21.42 -33.96
CA LEU A 7 -11.11 -21.55 -32.82
C LEU A 7 -11.29 -22.96 -32.25
N LYS A 8 -10.62 -23.96 -32.85
CA LYS A 8 -10.34 -25.23 -32.20
C LYS A 8 -9.35 -24.95 -31.07
N SER A 9 -9.84 -24.45 -29.95
CA SER A 9 -9.06 -24.37 -28.72
C SER A 9 -8.78 -25.80 -28.27
N SER A 10 -7.52 -26.23 -28.43
CA SER A 10 -7.06 -27.51 -27.87
C SER A 10 -7.39 -27.54 -26.37
N PRO A 11 -7.91 -28.66 -25.84
CA PRO A 11 -8.26 -28.78 -24.42
C PRO A 11 -7.09 -28.42 -23.49
N ILE A 12 -5.85 -28.63 -23.96
CA ILE A 12 -4.60 -28.25 -23.27
C ILE A 12 -4.51 -26.73 -23.07
N LYS A 13 -4.88 -25.93 -24.09
CA LYS A 13 -4.87 -24.47 -23.97
C LYS A 13 -5.92 -23.98 -22.98
N LEU A 14 -7.08 -24.65 -22.94
CA LEU A 14 -8.15 -24.32 -21.99
C LEU A 14 -7.72 -24.59 -20.55
N ILE A 15 -7.10 -25.75 -20.29
CA ILE A 15 -6.54 -26.11 -18.99
C ILE A 15 -5.47 -25.10 -18.58
N LEU A 16 -4.57 -24.73 -19.49
CA LEU A 16 -3.51 -23.77 -19.20
C LEU A 16 -4.07 -22.40 -18.79
N VAL A 17 -5.10 -21.92 -19.48
CA VAL A 17 -5.78 -20.66 -19.16
C VAL A 17 -6.44 -20.72 -17.78
N VAL A 18 -7.10 -21.84 -17.44
CA VAL A 18 -7.73 -22.02 -16.13
C VAL A 18 -6.69 -22.04 -15.00
N VAL A 19 -5.57 -22.74 -15.20
CA VAL A 19 -4.47 -22.76 -14.22
C VAL A 19 -3.88 -21.37 -14.05
N LEU A 20 -3.63 -20.65 -15.14
CA LEU A 20 -3.07 -19.31 -15.09
C LEU A 20 -4.03 -18.33 -14.39
N ALA A 21 -5.31 -18.38 -14.72
CA ALA A 21 -6.35 -17.57 -14.08
C ALA A 21 -6.46 -17.87 -12.57
N GLY A 22 -6.43 -19.15 -12.20
CA GLY A 22 -6.43 -19.59 -10.80
C GLY A 22 -5.20 -19.08 -10.02
N ALA A 23 -4.01 -19.17 -10.62
CA ALA A 23 -2.78 -18.66 -10.02
C ALA A 23 -2.82 -17.13 -9.83
N THR A 24 -3.30 -16.38 -10.83
CA THR A 24 -3.46 -14.93 -10.71
C THR A 24 -4.50 -14.55 -9.65
N ALA A 25 -5.64 -15.26 -9.59
CA ALA A 25 -6.66 -15.00 -8.59
C ALA A 25 -6.14 -15.27 -7.18
N TRP A 26 -5.37 -16.35 -6.99
CA TRP A 26 -4.73 -16.65 -5.72
C TRP A 26 -3.72 -15.57 -5.33
N LEU A 27 -2.83 -15.14 -6.23
CA LEU A 27 -1.87 -14.06 -5.96
C LEU A 27 -2.56 -12.75 -5.57
N VAL A 28 -3.65 -12.39 -6.25
CA VAL A 28 -4.42 -11.19 -5.90
C VAL A 28 -5.08 -11.33 -4.54
N LEU A 29 -5.60 -12.52 -4.21
CA LEU A 29 -6.26 -12.77 -2.94
C LEU A 29 -5.25 -12.77 -1.78
N ASP A 30 -4.06 -13.31 -1.99
CA ASP A 30 -2.93 -13.24 -1.07
C ASP A 30 -2.50 -11.78 -0.82
N LEU A 31 -2.34 -11.00 -1.90
CA LEU A 31 -1.93 -9.59 -1.80
C LEU A 31 -2.99 -8.70 -1.12
N LEU A 32 -4.28 -8.98 -1.32
CA LEU A 32 -5.37 -8.15 -0.80
C LEU A 32 -5.85 -8.53 0.60
N PHE A 33 -5.66 -9.79 1.01
CA PHE A 33 -6.24 -10.32 2.25
C PHE A 33 -5.21 -10.89 3.22
N ASP A 34 -3.93 -10.57 3.07
CA ASP A 34 -2.94 -10.95 4.08
C ASP A 34 -3.30 -10.31 5.43
N LYS A 35 -3.22 -11.11 6.50
CA LYS A 35 -3.62 -10.66 7.83
C LYS A 35 -2.50 -9.77 8.38
N PRO A 36 -2.82 -8.56 8.88
CA PRO A 36 -1.81 -7.71 9.46
C PRO A 36 -1.19 -8.35 10.70
N GLU A 37 0.13 -8.35 10.79
CA GLU A 37 0.84 -8.69 12.01
C GLU A 37 0.80 -7.51 12.98
N ILE A 38 0.44 -7.74 14.24
CA ILE A 38 0.37 -6.68 15.25
C ILE A 38 1.71 -6.64 15.99
N HIS A 39 2.33 -5.46 15.99
CA HIS A 39 3.55 -5.19 16.75
C HIS A 39 3.31 -4.13 17.81
N GLU A 40 4.20 -4.12 18.79
CA GLU A 40 4.23 -3.16 19.88
C GLU A 40 5.66 -2.63 20.03
N GLY A 41 5.78 -1.33 20.31
CA GLY A 41 7.08 -0.70 20.52
C GLY A 41 6.96 0.68 21.16
N VAL A 42 8.10 1.22 21.58
CA VAL A 42 8.17 2.50 22.31
C VAL A 42 8.43 3.63 21.32
N ILE A 43 7.65 4.70 21.43
CA ILE A 43 7.83 5.88 20.59
C ILE A 43 9.14 6.58 20.98
N VAL A 44 10.03 6.76 20.00
CA VAL A 44 11.33 7.44 20.19
C VAL A 44 11.40 8.77 19.45
N GLY A 45 10.47 9.05 18.53
CA GLY A 45 10.44 10.30 17.80
C GLY A 45 9.13 10.53 17.07
N MET A 46 8.81 11.79 16.80
CA MET A 46 7.57 12.21 16.14
C MET A 46 7.88 13.33 15.15
N HIS A 47 7.42 13.17 13.92
CA HIS A 47 7.64 14.11 12.84
C HIS A 47 6.32 14.48 12.20
N TYR A 48 6.06 15.77 12.10
CA TYR A 48 4.94 16.31 11.35
C TYR A 48 5.40 16.64 9.94
N LEU A 49 4.68 16.11 8.94
CA LEU A 49 4.85 16.47 7.53
C LEU A 49 3.62 17.23 7.08
N PRO A 50 3.75 18.53 6.77
CA PRO A 50 2.63 19.31 6.25
C PRO A 50 2.21 18.80 4.87
N GLY A 51 0.92 18.83 4.62
CA GLY A 51 0.37 18.62 3.29
C GLY A 51 0.80 19.74 2.34
N GLU A 52 1.29 19.37 1.16
CA GLU A 52 1.65 20.31 0.10
C GLU A 52 0.67 20.14 -1.06
N ALA A 53 0.15 21.27 -1.54
CA ALA A 53 -0.53 21.33 -2.82
C ALA A 53 0.49 21.64 -3.91
N ARG A 54 0.77 20.67 -4.78
CA ARG A 54 1.64 20.87 -5.94
C ARG A 54 0.79 20.98 -7.19
N THR A 55 0.88 22.12 -7.85
CA THR A 55 0.21 22.36 -9.13
C THR A 55 1.26 22.31 -10.23
N GLY A 56 1.13 21.36 -11.15
CA GLY A 56 2.05 21.16 -12.26
C GLY A 56 1.32 21.21 -13.59
N GLN A 57 2.01 21.70 -14.63
CA GLN A 57 1.49 21.68 -15.98
C GLN A 57 2.01 20.41 -16.68
N TYR A 58 1.11 19.47 -16.95
CA TYR A 58 1.45 18.24 -17.65
C TYR A 58 1.13 18.38 -19.14
N ARG A 59 2.06 17.92 -19.99
CA ARG A 59 1.88 17.84 -21.44
C ARG A 59 2.05 16.38 -21.87
N LEU A 60 0.97 15.78 -22.36
CA LEU A 60 1.01 14.45 -22.96
C LEU A 60 1.35 14.57 -24.46
N GLY A 61 2.64 14.64 -24.78
CA GLY A 61 3.14 14.74 -26.16
C GLY A 61 3.24 16.18 -26.71
N SER A 62 3.81 16.35 -27.92
CA SER A 62 4.20 17.67 -28.43
C SER A 62 3.03 18.56 -28.89
N ARG A 63 1.81 18.01 -29.02
CA ARG A 63 0.60 18.72 -29.48
C ARG A 63 -0.54 18.82 -28.45
N SER A 64 -0.38 18.29 -27.23
CA SER A 64 -1.46 18.37 -26.24
C SER A 64 -1.57 19.75 -25.62
N ARG A 65 -2.81 20.24 -25.45
CA ARG A 65 -3.06 21.42 -24.60
C ARG A 65 -2.57 21.13 -23.18
N PRO A 66 -1.89 22.09 -22.53
CA PRO A 66 -1.40 21.87 -21.19
C PRO A 66 -2.56 21.63 -20.22
N GLN A 67 -2.49 20.54 -19.48
CA GLN A 67 -3.42 20.26 -18.39
C GLN A 67 -2.80 20.70 -17.07
N ILE A 68 -3.55 21.44 -16.27
CA ILE A 68 -3.16 21.76 -14.91
C ILE A 68 -3.55 20.56 -14.06
N ILE A 69 -2.55 19.89 -13.51
CA ILE A 69 -2.75 18.80 -12.55
C ILE A 69 -2.41 19.35 -11.18
N THR A 70 -3.38 19.28 -10.27
CA THR A 70 -3.19 19.64 -8.86
C THR A 70 -3.13 18.35 -8.06
N GLY A 71 -1.96 18.04 -7.51
CA GLY A 71 -1.80 17.02 -6.49
C GLY A 71 -1.94 17.67 -5.12
N GLN A 72 -2.83 17.15 -4.27
CA GLN A 72 -2.90 17.54 -2.86
C GLN A 72 -2.37 16.38 -2.01
N SER A 73 -1.33 16.63 -1.21
CA SER A 73 -1.02 15.75 -0.08
C SER A 73 -1.70 16.30 1.18
N HIS A 74 -2.21 15.39 2.00
CA HIS A 74 -2.76 15.73 3.31
C HIS A 74 -1.63 15.77 4.35
N ASP A 75 -1.88 16.46 5.46
CA ASP A 75 -1.03 16.43 6.65
C ASP A 75 -0.84 14.99 7.15
N ARG A 76 0.40 14.64 7.49
CA ARG A 76 0.76 13.32 8.00
C ARG A 76 1.64 13.43 9.22
N TRP A 77 1.52 12.45 10.11
CA TRP A 77 2.42 12.27 11.23
C TRP A 77 3.21 10.99 11.01
N ILE A 78 4.53 11.06 11.11
CA ILE A 78 5.39 9.89 11.11
C ILE A 78 5.93 9.72 12.52
N VAL A 79 5.70 8.55 13.10
CA VAL A 79 6.16 8.19 14.43
C VAL A 79 7.30 7.17 14.30
N ALA A 80 8.45 7.48 14.87
CA ALA A 80 9.55 6.54 14.99
C ALA A 80 9.33 5.67 16.23
N VAL A 81 9.26 4.36 16.04
CA VAL A 81 8.96 3.39 17.10
C VAL A 81 10.10 2.38 17.21
N ARG A 82 10.65 2.22 18.40
CA ARG A 82 11.63 1.17 18.69
C ARG A 82 10.90 -0.12 19.08
N LYS A 83 11.02 -1.15 18.25
CA LYS A 83 10.55 -2.51 18.53
C LYS A 83 11.40 -3.14 19.65
N THR A 84 10.87 -4.16 20.32
CA THR A 84 11.55 -4.88 21.41
C THR A 84 12.89 -5.51 20.99
N GLY A 85 13.09 -5.76 19.68
CA GLY A 85 14.34 -6.24 19.09
C GLY A 85 15.43 -5.17 18.87
N GLY A 86 15.16 -3.90 19.20
CA GLY A 86 16.10 -2.78 19.03
C GLY A 86 15.94 -2.00 17.72
N ASP A 87 15.28 -2.59 16.72
CA ASP A 87 15.02 -1.93 15.45
C ASP A 87 14.05 -0.75 15.59
N THR A 88 14.34 0.35 14.89
CA THR A 88 13.45 1.52 14.82
C THR A 88 12.72 1.52 13.50
N VAL A 89 11.39 1.53 13.55
CA VAL A 89 10.51 1.59 12.38
C VAL A 89 9.78 2.93 12.33
N LEU A 90 9.49 3.40 11.11
CA LEU A 90 8.69 4.60 10.87
C LEU A 90 7.25 4.16 10.59
N VAL A 91 6.31 4.65 11.40
CA VAL A 91 4.89 4.33 11.30
C VAL A 91 4.14 5.57 10.87
N GLU A 92 3.38 5.48 9.77
CA GLU A 92 2.48 6.55 9.35
C GLU A 92 1.23 6.54 10.22
N CYS A 93 0.94 7.70 10.82
CA CYS A 93 -0.15 7.91 11.76
C CYS A 93 -0.98 9.14 11.36
N LYS A 94 -2.26 9.11 11.71
CA LYS A 94 -3.12 10.30 11.71
C LYS A 94 -3.03 11.00 13.07
N LYS A 95 -3.31 12.30 13.11
CA LYS A 95 -3.22 13.12 14.34
C LYS A 95 -3.97 12.48 15.53
N HIS A 96 -5.20 12.04 15.31
CA HIS A 96 -6.05 11.46 16.36
C HIS A 96 -5.61 10.06 16.82
N HIS A 97 -4.78 9.34 16.05
CA HIS A 97 -4.21 8.04 16.47
C HIS A 97 -3.07 8.20 17.49
N PHE A 98 -2.55 9.42 17.61
CA PHE A 98 -1.46 9.79 18.48
C PHE A 98 -1.94 10.70 19.65
N ASP A 99 -3.18 11.21 19.61
CA ASP A 99 -3.68 12.11 20.64
C ASP A 99 -3.55 11.50 22.04
N GLY A 100 -2.76 12.17 22.90
CA GLY A 100 -2.48 11.73 24.27
C GLY A 100 -1.31 10.76 24.44
N LYS A 101 -0.55 10.45 23.38
CA LYS A 101 0.73 9.71 23.48
C LYS A 101 1.90 10.69 23.41
N GLU A 102 3.01 10.35 24.04
CA GLU A 102 4.25 11.14 23.98
C GLU A 102 5.45 10.22 23.71
N ILE A 103 6.62 10.81 23.47
CA ILE A 103 7.87 10.04 23.38
C ILE A 103 8.04 9.24 24.69
N GLY A 104 8.34 7.95 24.57
CA GLY A 104 8.39 7.02 25.70
C GLY A 104 7.11 6.21 25.92
N HIS A 105 5.99 6.59 25.30
CA HIS A 105 4.76 5.78 25.35
C HIS A 105 4.82 4.61 24.37
N THR A 106 4.05 3.57 24.68
CA THR A 106 3.94 2.40 23.82
C THR A 106 2.91 2.60 22.71
N LEU A 107 3.28 2.27 21.49
CA LEU A 107 2.43 2.26 20.31
C LEU A 107 2.26 0.83 19.80
N LYS A 108 1.01 0.42 19.65
CA LYS A 108 0.64 -0.76 18.88
C LYS A 108 0.42 -0.36 17.43
N PHE A 109 0.94 -1.13 16.50
CA PHE A 109 0.83 -0.87 15.06
C PHE A 109 0.79 -2.18 14.29
N ARG A 110 0.17 -2.15 13.12
CA ARG A 110 0.05 -3.30 12.21
C ARG A 110 1.12 -3.21 11.12
N GLU A 111 1.85 -4.29 10.93
CA GLU A 111 2.67 -4.51 9.75
C GLU A 111 1.81 -5.26 8.73
N PHE A 112 1.61 -4.64 7.57
CA PHE A 112 1.02 -5.30 6.41
C PHE A 112 2.19 -5.69 5.51
N SER A 113 2.52 -6.98 5.51
CA SER A 113 3.37 -7.58 4.49
C SER A 113 2.46 -8.05 3.36
N GLY A 114 2.67 -7.61 2.12
CA GLY A 114 2.10 -8.35 0.99
C GLY A 114 2.85 -9.68 0.86
N GLY A 115 2.24 -10.79 1.27
CA GLY A 115 2.88 -12.12 1.41
C GLY A 115 3.80 -12.55 0.26
N SER A 116 3.48 -12.19 -0.99
CA SER A 116 4.22 -12.60 -2.19
C SER A 116 5.11 -11.51 -2.83
N LEU A 117 4.98 -10.23 -2.44
CA LEU A 117 5.72 -9.11 -3.04
C LEU A 117 6.63 -8.35 -2.05
N GLU A 118 6.72 -8.79 -0.79
CA GLU A 118 7.54 -8.18 0.26
C GLU A 118 7.34 -6.66 0.42
N ILE A 119 6.20 -6.11 -0.04
CA ILE A 119 5.88 -4.70 0.17
C ILE A 119 5.46 -4.57 1.63
N LYS A 120 6.39 -4.11 2.46
CA LYS A 120 6.16 -3.84 3.88
C LYS A 120 5.59 -2.44 4.03
N TYR A 121 4.34 -2.36 4.47
CA TYR A 121 3.73 -1.09 4.87
C TYR A 121 3.29 -1.15 6.33
N PHE A 122 3.77 -0.20 7.14
CA PHE A 122 3.41 -0.10 8.54
C PHE A 122 2.26 0.89 8.70
N ALA A 123 1.11 0.40 9.16
CA ALA A 123 -0.05 1.23 9.45
C ALA A 123 -0.49 1.06 10.91
N HIS A 124 -0.93 2.14 11.54
CA HIS A 124 -1.49 2.04 12.89
C HIS A 124 -2.76 1.16 12.94
N SER A 125 -3.02 0.53 14.09
CA SER A 125 -4.19 -0.30 14.36
C SER A 125 -5.19 0.45 15.22
N ASP A 126 -6.38 0.75 14.70
CA ASP A 126 -7.46 1.44 15.43
C ASP A 126 -8.25 0.52 16.39
N ASP A 127 -7.69 -0.61 16.80
CA ASP A 127 -8.42 -1.53 17.67
C ASP A 127 -8.47 -0.97 19.10
N GLN A 128 -9.70 -0.59 19.49
CA GLN A 128 -10.16 -0.37 20.86
C GLN A 128 -9.91 -1.59 21.75
#